data_AF-A0AAJ1P2M4-F1
#
_entry.id   AF-A0AAJ1P2M4-F1
#
_cell.length_a   1.000
_cell.length_b   1.000
_cell.length_c   1.000
_cell.angle_alpha   90.00
_cell.angle_beta   90.00
_cell.angle_gamma   90.00
#
_symmetry.space_group_name_H-M   'P 1'
#
loop_
_entity.id
_entity.type
_entity.pdbx_description
1 polymer ?
#
loop_
_entity_poly.entity_id
_entity_poly.type
_entity_poly.pdbx_seq_one_letter_code
_entity_poly.pdbx_strand_id
1 'polypeptide(L)'
;MQHMLDILEIINKEPHLSQKKIAERSGISTGKVNYIINDLTKKNYVVSEKNGKHISYYVKEQGLKFLQSELATMQKKKIRIHQREYKKVKQAVILAAGNRKELGKPSGLLSIGDKILLNRNLEILHNNGIEKVVIVSGYKKEKFASWNKEQGVYFVENPKYKWTGSMASLSSVQSLITDDFLLIEDDILIEEDAISQLLQYPERDCVLITNESGSGDEAFVEIQNGNLYKISKDVHQLNRIDGEMIGISKLSYDVFLNMLELFNHNQNPYVNYEYLLLDVARTYDIGHIKLQNIVWAEIDTKQQYEVVRNKIYPRLLRKEAEFKEKQIKGHVMEALNIPEDAITNIQPFGGMTNTNFKVSVGDSEYVLRIPGSGTEEMISRHDEMVNSNLASELGIDAELLYFNEETGVKLAELISNAETLNPKTARRSDNMQLTAAILKELHESSAAMSNTFNVFEKIEHYEGLLSKSNGSNFADYKKVKKQVMRLKAMYEKMDVQLTPCHNDTVAENFVKNGENKMYLIDWEYGGLNDPMWDIAAHSLECEFSAEDEELFLDYYFNGKVEEMHRQRILLNKIFQDFLWSIWTKIKEAAGSDFGTYGMDRYTRAKENLQLFLEYYGGYQYESKAK
;
A
#
# COMPACT_ATOMS: atom_id res chain seq x y z
N MET A 1 33.42 -29.77 21.29
CA MET A 1 32.30 -29.55 22.24
C MET A 1 31.14 -30.47 21.91
N GLN A 2 30.54 -30.41 20.71
CA GLN A 2 29.45 -31.30 20.27
C GLN A 2 29.71 -32.79 20.55
N HIS A 3 30.84 -33.32 20.07
CA HIS A 3 31.22 -34.73 20.27
C HIS A 3 31.30 -35.17 21.76
N MET A 4 31.57 -34.22 22.67
CA MET A 4 31.63 -34.49 24.10
C MET A 4 30.21 -34.59 24.69
N LEU A 5 29.28 -33.75 24.21
CA LEU A 5 27.85 -33.81 24.56
C LEU A 5 27.22 -35.10 24.04
N ASP A 6 27.48 -35.46 22.78
CA ASP A 6 26.94 -36.68 22.16
C ASP A 6 27.36 -37.94 22.95
N ILE A 7 28.64 -38.01 23.36
CA ILE A 7 29.16 -39.13 24.16
C ILE A 7 28.59 -39.11 25.58
N LEU A 8 28.50 -37.95 26.23
CA LEU A 8 27.86 -37.81 27.55
C LEU A 8 26.39 -38.24 27.51
N GLU A 9 25.65 -37.87 26.47
CA GLU A 9 24.24 -38.23 26.29
C GLU A 9 24.07 -39.74 26.07
N ILE A 10 24.90 -40.34 25.21
CA ILE A 10 24.88 -41.80 24.97
C ILE A 10 25.21 -42.56 26.26
N ILE A 11 26.23 -42.14 27.02
CA ILE A 11 26.59 -42.76 28.31
C ILE A 11 25.46 -42.59 29.33
N ASN A 12 24.83 -41.41 29.38
CA ASN A 12 23.71 -41.14 30.27
C ASN A 12 22.50 -42.05 30.00
N LYS A 13 22.18 -42.31 28.73
CA LYS A 13 21.06 -43.16 28.32
C LYS A 13 21.39 -44.65 28.41
N GLU A 14 22.62 -45.04 28.10
CA GLU A 14 23.04 -46.44 27.98
C GLU A 14 24.44 -46.69 28.59
N PRO A 15 24.54 -46.79 29.92
CA PRO A 15 25.83 -46.84 30.63
C PRO A 15 26.67 -48.11 30.35
N HIS A 16 26.05 -49.17 29.83
CA HIS A 16 26.69 -50.48 29.60
C HIS A 16 27.25 -50.66 28.18
N LEU A 17 27.21 -49.62 27.32
CA LEU A 17 27.76 -49.72 25.97
C LEU A 17 29.29 -49.77 25.98
N SER A 18 29.84 -50.64 25.14
CA SER A 18 31.29 -50.65 24.88
C SER A 18 31.69 -49.39 24.10
N GLN A 19 32.95 -48.98 24.22
CA GLN A 19 33.48 -47.81 23.49
C GLN A 19 33.28 -47.92 21.96
N LYS A 20 33.34 -49.15 21.42
CA LYS A 20 33.03 -49.42 20.00
C LYS A 20 31.56 -49.15 19.66
N LYS A 21 30.62 -49.54 20.51
CA LYS A 21 29.19 -49.25 20.29
C LYS A 21 28.86 -47.77 20.49
N ILE A 22 29.53 -47.10 21.42
CA ILE A 22 29.42 -45.63 21.58
C ILE A 22 29.93 -44.94 20.31
N ALA A 23 31.04 -45.41 19.73
CA ALA A 23 31.56 -44.93 18.45
C ALA A 23 30.57 -45.12 17.30
N GLU A 24 29.97 -46.30 17.18
CA GLU A 24 28.94 -46.60 16.16
C GLU A 24 27.72 -45.67 16.29
N ARG A 25 27.21 -45.43 17.50
CA ARG A 25 26.03 -44.58 17.72
C ARG A 25 26.28 -43.08 17.57
N SER A 26 27.49 -42.63 17.92
CA SER A 26 27.86 -41.21 17.79
C SER A 26 28.38 -40.85 16.40
N GLY A 27 28.70 -41.84 15.55
CA GLY A 27 29.41 -41.62 14.29
C GLY A 27 30.87 -41.16 14.49
N ILE A 28 31.43 -41.30 15.70
CA ILE A 28 32.78 -40.85 16.06
C ILE A 28 33.73 -42.05 16.05
N SER A 29 34.94 -41.90 15.53
CA SER A 29 35.95 -42.97 15.57
C SER A 29 36.23 -43.46 16.99
N THR A 30 36.42 -44.77 17.18
CA THR A 30 36.69 -45.39 18.49
C THR A 30 37.88 -44.74 19.23
N GLY A 31 38.96 -44.37 18.52
CA GLY A 31 40.11 -43.68 19.14
C GLY A 31 39.74 -42.32 19.74
N LYS A 32 38.89 -41.55 19.04
CA LYS A 32 38.38 -40.27 19.52
C LYS A 32 37.36 -40.44 20.66
N VAL A 33 36.52 -41.48 20.63
CA VAL A 33 35.65 -41.83 21.78
C VAL A 33 36.48 -42.13 23.02
N ASN A 34 37.55 -42.92 22.90
CA ASN A 34 38.43 -43.24 24.02
C ASN A 34 39.09 -41.99 24.59
N TYR A 35 39.59 -41.10 23.74
CA TYR A 35 40.14 -39.81 24.14
C TYR A 35 39.11 -38.97 24.92
N ILE A 36 37.88 -38.85 24.40
CA ILE A 36 36.83 -38.04 25.02
C ILE A 36 36.37 -38.64 26.35
N ILE A 37 36.19 -39.96 26.44
CA ILE A 37 35.84 -40.62 27.71
C ILE A 37 36.93 -40.41 28.76
N ASN A 38 38.20 -40.49 28.37
CA ASN A 38 39.32 -40.20 29.28
C ASN A 38 39.31 -38.74 29.75
N ASP A 39 39.04 -37.79 28.84
CA ASP A 39 38.91 -36.37 29.17
C ASP A 39 37.72 -36.10 30.13
N LEU A 40 36.56 -36.70 29.85
CA LEU A 40 35.37 -36.65 30.72
C LEU A 40 35.63 -37.26 32.10
N THR A 41 36.44 -38.32 32.17
CA THR A 41 36.83 -38.95 33.44
C THR A 41 37.79 -38.05 34.22
N LYS A 42 38.76 -37.42 33.57
CA LYS A 42 39.66 -36.42 34.18
C LYS A 42 38.91 -35.20 34.70
N LYS A 43 37.87 -34.77 34.00
CA LYS A 43 36.96 -33.68 34.42
C LYS A 43 35.96 -34.10 35.49
N ASN A 44 36.01 -35.35 35.96
CA ASN A 44 35.08 -35.89 36.94
C ASN A 44 33.60 -35.88 36.48
N TYR A 45 33.35 -35.91 35.18
CA TYR A 45 32.01 -35.96 34.59
C TYR A 45 31.52 -37.39 34.37
N VAL A 46 32.44 -38.33 34.15
CA VAL A 46 32.13 -39.76 33.96
C VAL A 46 32.98 -40.59 34.91
N VAL A 47 32.44 -41.69 35.41
CA VAL A 47 33.18 -42.76 36.11
C VAL A 47 33.04 -44.06 35.36
N SER A 48 34.11 -44.83 35.29
CA SER A 48 34.09 -46.19 34.75
C SER A 48 34.06 -47.22 35.88
N GLU A 49 33.16 -48.18 35.80
CA GLU A 49 33.14 -49.36 36.68
C GLU A 49 33.44 -50.62 35.86
N LYS A 50 34.29 -51.48 36.41
CA LYS A 50 34.69 -52.72 35.74
C LYS A 50 34.03 -53.92 36.42
N ASN A 51 33.25 -54.67 35.66
CA ASN A 51 32.69 -55.95 36.10
C ASN A 51 33.21 -57.06 35.18
N GLY A 52 34.21 -57.81 35.64
CA GLY A 52 34.91 -58.80 34.84
C GLY A 52 35.62 -58.19 33.61
N LYS A 53 35.20 -58.60 32.40
CA LYS A 53 35.72 -58.08 31.12
C LYS A 53 34.96 -56.85 30.60
N HIS A 54 33.86 -56.46 31.25
CA HIS A 54 33.02 -55.34 30.82
C HIS A 54 33.33 -54.07 31.61
N ILE A 55 33.36 -52.94 30.90
CA ILE A 55 33.46 -51.61 31.49
C ILE A 55 32.13 -50.91 31.23
N SER A 56 31.49 -50.43 32.29
CA SER A 56 30.34 -49.53 32.22
C SER A 56 30.78 -48.12 32.57
N TYR A 57 30.14 -47.13 31.97
CA TYR A 57 30.40 -45.72 32.19
C TYR A 57 29.16 -45.08 32.79
N TYR A 58 29.30 -44.31 33.86
CA TYR A 58 28.19 -43.59 34.49
C TYR A 58 28.52 -42.11 34.53
N VAL A 59 27.52 -41.28 34.20
CA VAL A 59 27.65 -39.82 34.30
C VAL A 59 27.50 -39.42 35.77
N LYS A 60 28.49 -38.70 36.31
CA LYS A 60 28.43 -38.13 37.67
C LYS A 60 27.55 -36.89 37.70
N GLU A 61 27.16 -36.45 38.89
CA GLU A 61 26.34 -35.24 39.09
C GLU A 61 26.92 -33.99 38.38
N GLN A 62 28.25 -33.82 38.41
CA GLN A 62 28.91 -32.71 37.70
C GLN A 62 28.78 -32.83 36.18
N GLY A 63 28.88 -34.04 35.63
CA GLY A 63 28.67 -34.31 34.21
C GLY A 63 27.22 -34.11 33.79
N LEU A 64 26.26 -34.46 34.65
CA LEU A 64 24.83 -34.19 34.44
C LEU A 64 24.54 -32.69 34.43
N LYS A 65 25.07 -31.94 35.40
CA LYS A 65 24.95 -30.47 35.46
C LYS A 65 25.53 -29.81 34.22
N PHE A 66 26.71 -30.25 33.77
CA PHE A 66 27.33 -29.75 32.55
C PHE A 66 26.49 -30.09 31.30
N LEU A 67 26.02 -31.33 31.15
CA LEU A 67 25.17 -31.73 30.03
C LEU A 67 23.88 -30.90 30.01
N GLN A 68 23.25 -30.69 31.17
CA GLN A 68 22.05 -29.88 31.32
C GLN A 68 22.30 -28.41 30.93
N SER A 69 23.39 -27.80 31.39
CA SER A 69 23.69 -26.39 31.09
C SER A 69 23.97 -26.14 29.61
N GLU A 70 24.69 -27.05 28.96
CA GLU A 70 25.01 -26.94 27.54
C GLU A 70 23.77 -27.15 26.67
N LEU A 71 22.93 -28.16 26.97
CA LEU A 71 21.66 -28.38 26.28
C LEU A 71 20.73 -27.18 26.43
N ALA A 72 20.60 -26.61 27.64
CA ALA A 72 19.80 -25.41 27.87
C ALA A 72 20.36 -24.19 27.13
N THR A 73 21.68 -24.07 27.00
CA THR A 73 22.32 -22.99 26.23
C THR A 73 22.07 -23.13 24.74
N MET A 74 22.09 -24.36 24.21
CA MET A 74 21.76 -24.63 22.80
C MET A 74 20.29 -24.34 22.50
N GLN A 75 19.37 -24.75 23.37
CA GLN A 75 17.93 -24.49 23.22
C GLN A 75 17.57 -22.99 23.26
N LYS A 76 18.40 -22.15 23.89
CA LYS A 76 18.23 -20.70 23.91
C LYS A 76 18.71 -20.01 22.64
N LYS A 77 19.51 -20.68 21.80
CA LYS A 77 20.01 -20.10 20.54
C LYS A 77 18.96 -20.26 19.46
N LYS A 78 18.62 -19.15 18.82
CA LYS A 78 17.72 -19.08 17.68
C LYS A 78 18.48 -18.63 16.44
N ILE A 79 17.92 -18.94 15.27
CA ILE A 79 18.48 -18.60 13.96
C ILE A 79 17.76 -17.35 13.45
N ARG A 80 18.54 -16.34 13.06
CA ARG A 80 18.00 -15.19 12.33
C ARG A 80 17.79 -15.58 10.87
N ILE A 81 16.54 -15.62 10.41
CA ILE A 81 16.20 -15.99 9.03
C ILE A 81 16.74 -14.93 8.05
N HIS A 82 16.61 -13.66 8.42
CA HIS A 82 16.91 -12.54 7.52
C HIS A 82 18.16 -11.78 7.95
N GLN A 83 19.07 -11.55 7.01
CA GLN A 83 20.27 -10.72 7.22
C GLN A 83 20.10 -9.26 6.78
N ARG A 84 19.14 -8.97 5.88
CA ARG A 84 18.82 -7.60 5.43
C ARG A 84 17.82 -6.94 6.38
N GLU A 85 18.04 -5.66 6.67
CA GLU A 85 17.11 -4.79 7.40
C GLU A 85 15.97 -4.36 6.47
N TYR A 86 14.74 -4.35 7.02
CA TYR A 86 13.46 -3.89 6.44
C TYR A 86 13.09 -4.35 5.02
N LYS A 87 11.85 -4.84 4.85
CA LYS A 87 11.25 -5.09 3.54
C LYS A 87 9.83 -4.50 3.52
N LYS A 88 9.52 -3.68 2.52
CA LYS A 88 8.18 -3.13 2.32
C LYS A 88 7.21 -4.27 2.03
N VAL A 89 6.15 -4.38 2.84
CA VAL A 89 5.09 -5.38 2.68
C VAL A 89 3.99 -4.80 1.81
N LYS A 90 3.57 -5.56 0.78
CA LYS A 90 2.54 -5.14 -0.19
C LYS A 90 1.34 -6.08 -0.27
N GLN A 91 1.34 -7.15 0.53
CA GLN A 91 0.26 -8.14 0.53
C GLN A 91 -0.23 -8.46 1.94
N ALA A 92 -1.50 -8.86 2.05
CA ALA A 92 -2.14 -9.27 3.29
C ALA A 92 -3.00 -10.52 3.10
N VAL A 93 -3.20 -11.26 4.19
CA VAL A 93 -4.12 -12.40 4.29
C VAL A 93 -5.12 -12.10 5.40
N ILE A 94 -6.41 -12.15 5.08
CA ILE A 94 -7.49 -12.02 6.07
C ILE A 94 -8.14 -13.40 6.25
N LEU A 95 -8.10 -13.93 7.47
CA LEU A 95 -8.73 -15.21 7.82
C LEU A 95 -10.20 -14.97 8.21
N ALA A 96 -11.12 -15.16 7.26
CA ALA A 96 -12.57 -14.92 7.41
C ALA A 96 -13.44 -16.19 7.27
N ALA A 97 -12.86 -17.35 7.57
CA ALA A 97 -13.52 -18.64 7.35
C ALA A 97 -14.39 -19.09 8.54
N GLY A 98 -14.17 -18.50 9.73
CA GLY A 98 -14.75 -18.91 11.00
C GLY A 98 -16.27 -18.75 11.08
N ASN A 99 -16.92 -19.59 11.88
CA ASN A 99 -18.35 -19.48 12.19
C ASN A 99 -18.56 -19.04 13.64
N ARG A 100 -18.81 -17.74 13.84
CA ARG A 100 -19.27 -17.18 15.11
C ARG A 100 -20.79 -17.35 15.23
N LYS A 101 -21.23 -18.44 15.86
CA LYS A 101 -22.64 -18.89 15.87
C LYS A 101 -23.63 -17.80 16.28
N GLU A 102 -23.24 -16.90 17.18
CA GLU A 102 -24.13 -15.86 17.70
C GLU A 102 -24.37 -14.71 16.71
N LEU A 103 -23.43 -14.42 15.82
CA LEU A 103 -23.46 -13.22 14.97
C LEU A 103 -24.32 -13.40 13.71
N GLY A 104 -24.57 -14.64 13.29
CA GLY A 104 -25.41 -14.96 12.13
C GLY A 104 -24.83 -14.55 10.77
N LYS A 105 -23.62 -14.01 10.73
CA LYS A 105 -22.80 -13.70 9.56
C LYS A 105 -21.31 -13.69 9.97
N PRO A 106 -20.37 -13.77 9.02
CA PRO A 106 -18.94 -13.53 9.30
C PRO A 106 -18.71 -12.18 9.98
N SER A 107 -17.75 -12.10 10.90
CA SER A 107 -17.51 -10.92 11.73
C SER A 107 -17.07 -9.73 10.90
N GLY A 108 -16.24 -9.94 9.87
CA GLY A 108 -15.86 -8.91 8.92
C GLY A 108 -17.05 -8.27 8.18
N LEU A 109 -18.23 -8.92 8.15
CA LEU A 109 -19.44 -8.38 7.50
C LEU A 109 -20.40 -7.66 8.47
N LEU A 110 -19.96 -7.41 9.70
CA LEU A 110 -20.69 -6.60 10.66
C LEU A 110 -20.61 -5.11 10.31
N SER A 111 -21.67 -4.38 10.66
CA SER A 111 -21.76 -2.94 10.42
C SER A 111 -21.25 -2.19 11.64
N ILE A 112 -20.22 -1.38 11.45
CA ILE A 112 -19.59 -0.57 12.49
C ILE A 112 -19.81 0.89 12.13
N GLY A 113 -20.84 1.50 12.73
CA GLY A 113 -21.34 2.80 12.31
C GLY A 113 -21.96 2.75 10.92
N ASP A 114 -21.44 3.56 10.02
CA ASP A 114 -21.80 3.66 8.60
C ASP A 114 -21.00 2.71 7.68
N LYS A 115 -19.93 2.10 8.19
CA LYS A 115 -19.06 1.20 7.42
C LYS A 115 -19.29 -0.28 7.74
N ILE A 116 -18.89 -1.16 6.83
CA ILE A 116 -18.72 -2.59 7.09
C ILE A 116 -17.29 -2.80 7.61
N LEU A 117 -17.10 -3.65 8.62
CA LEU A 117 -15.77 -3.88 9.24
C LEU A 117 -14.71 -4.27 8.21
N LEU A 118 -15.03 -5.19 7.31
CA LEU A 118 -14.14 -5.60 6.21
C LEU A 118 -13.78 -4.42 5.31
N ASN A 119 -14.74 -3.59 4.89
CA ASN A 119 -14.45 -2.42 4.05
C ASN A 119 -13.49 -1.47 4.75
N ARG A 120 -13.71 -1.25 6.05
CA ARG A 120 -12.84 -0.39 6.84
C ARG A 120 -11.42 -0.95 6.93
N ASN A 121 -11.28 -2.25 7.16
CA ASN A 121 -9.96 -2.89 7.23
C ASN A 121 -9.27 -2.90 5.85
N LEU A 122 -10.00 -3.13 4.76
CA LEU A 122 -9.46 -3.02 3.40
C LEU A 122 -8.97 -1.60 3.09
N GLU A 123 -9.76 -0.57 3.42
CA GLU A 123 -9.39 0.84 3.27
C GLU A 123 -8.08 1.16 4.01
N ILE A 124 -7.94 0.73 5.27
CA ILE A 124 -6.70 0.90 6.05
C ILE A 124 -5.51 0.21 5.39
N LEU A 125 -5.70 -1.03 4.92
CA LEU A 125 -4.64 -1.78 4.26
C LEU A 125 -4.18 -1.06 2.98
N HIS A 126 -5.12 -0.61 2.15
CA HIS A 126 -4.82 0.12 0.92
C HIS A 126 -4.14 1.47 1.19
N ASN A 127 -4.61 2.23 2.17
CA ASN A 127 -3.97 3.49 2.59
C ASN A 127 -2.52 3.28 3.06
N ASN A 128 -2.21 2.10 3.62
CA ASN A 128 -0.86 1.76 4.07
C ASN A 128 -0.06 0.96 3.02
N GLY A 129 -0.46 1.01 1.75
CA GLY A 129 0.32 0.48 0.62
C GLY A 129 0.22 -1.04 0.42
N ILE A 130 -0.81 -1.68 0.98
CA ILE A 130 -1.15 -3.07 0.64
C ILE A 130 -1.92 -3.10 -0.69
N GLU A 131 -1.32 -3.74 -1.68
CA GLU A 131 -1.84 -3.82 -3.05
C GLU A 131 -2.64 -5.12 -3.27
N LYS A 132 -2.34 -6.18 -2.51
CA LYS A 132 -2.95 -7.50 -2.65
C LYS A 132 -3.47 -8.04 -1.32
N VAL A 133 -4.75 -8.29 -1.22
CA VAL A 133 -5.41 -8.89 -0.04
C VAL A 133 -6.03 -10.23 -0.42
N VAL A 134 -5.62 -11.31 0.26
CA VAL A 134 -6.21 -12.64 0.08
C VAL A 134 -7.13 -12.94 1.27
N ILE A 135 -8.43 -13.03 1.02
CA ILE A 135 -9.45 -13.33 2.02
C ILE A 135 -9.79 -14.81 1.98
N VAL A 136 -9.57 -15.52 3.09
CA VAL A 136 -9.95 -16.92 3.22
C VAL A 136 -11.37 -16.99 3.77
N SER A 137 -12.32 -17.39 2.95
CA SER A 137 -13.74 -17.52 3.30
C SER A 137 -14.14 -18.96 3.61
N GLY A 138 -15.24 -19.13 4.32
CA GLY A 138 -15.78 -20.44 4.70
C GLY A 138 -17.25 -20.32 5.07
N TYR A 139 -17.52 -19.97 6.33
CA TYR A 139 -18.88 -19.70 6.78
C TYR A 139 -19.56 -18.61 5.95
N LYS A 140 -20.71 -18.93 5.35
CA LYS A 140 -21.51 -18.01 4.52
C LYS A 140 -20.70 -17.26 3.45
N LYS A 141 -19.78 -17.96 2.78
CA LYS A 141 -18.90 -17.41 1.73
C LYS A 141 -19.65 -16.60 0.67
N GLU A 142 -20.90 -16.97 0.36
CA GLU A 142 -21.75 -16.29 -0.62
C GLU A 142 -22.00 -14.82 -0.27
N LYS A 143 -21.89 -14.43 0.99
CA LYS A 143 -22.06 -13.04 1.43
C LYS A 143 -20.88 -12.14 1.07
N PHE A 144 -19.74 -12.70 0.68
CA PHE A 144 -18.59 -11.91 0.20
C PHE A 144 -18.64 -11.62 -1.31
N ALA A 145 -19.70 -12.05 -2.02
CA ALA A 145 -19.77 -11.96 -3.47
C ALA A 145 -19.62 -10.54 -4.05
N SER A 146 -19.95 -9.49 -3.28
CA SER A 146 -19.76 -8.10 -3.72
C SER A 146 -18.30 -7.68 -3.84
N TRP A 147 -17.41 -8.28 -3.04
CA TRP A 147 -15.96 -7.97 -3.03
C TRP A 147 -15.17 -8.76 -4.07
N ASN A 148 -15.76 -9.79 -4.69
CA ASN A 148 -15.10 -10.55 -5.77
C ASN A 148 -14.74 -9.69 -6.99
N LYS A 149 -15.34 -8.50 -7.11
CA LYS A 149 -15.09 -7.55 -8.19
C LYS A 149 -14.04 -6.50 -7.83
N GLU A 150 -13.66 -6.41 -6.56
CA GLU A 150 -12.68 -5.44 -6.08
C GLU A 150 -11.28 -5.90 -6.48
N GLN A 151 -10.53 -5.05 -7.17
CA GLN A 151 -9.17 -5.39 -7.56
C GLN A 151 -8.25 -5.45 -6.36
N GLY A 152 -7.26 -6.34 -6.44
CA GLY A 152 -6.33 -6.59 -5.36
C GLY A 152 -6.93 -7.50 -4.30
N VAL A 153 -8.25 -7.72 -4.28
CA VAL A 153 -8.92 -8.61 -3.34
C VAL A 153 -9.18 -9.98 -3.99
N TYR A 154 -8.62 -11.03 -3.39
CA TYR A 154 -8.72 -12.40 -3.86
C TYR A 154 -9.41 -13.26 -2.81
N PHE A 155 -10.26 -14.18 -3.23
CA PHE A 155 -10.95 -15.10 -2.32
C PHE A 155 -10.42 -16.52 -2.47
N VAL A 156 -10.14 -17.16 -1.34
CA VAL A 156 -9.88 -18.60 -1.24
C VAL A 156 -10.93 -19.20 -0.33
N GLU A 157 -11.47 -20.36 -0.69
CA GLU A 157 -12.41 -21.07 0.17
C GLU A 157 -11.68 -22.14 0.99
N ASN A 158 -11.92 -22.15 2.31
CA ASN A 158 -11.69 -23.33 3.13
C ASN A 158 -13.02 -24.11 3.27
N PRO A 159 -13.28 -25.15 2.47
CA PRO A 159 -14.54 -25.90 2.54
C PRO A 159 -14.68 -26.71 3.83
N LYS A 160 -13.57 -26.94 4.56
CA LYS A 160 -13.52 -27.70 5.81
C LYS A 160 -13.44 -26.80 7.05
N TYR A 161 -13.78 -25.51 6.93
CA TYR A 161 -13.70 -24.54 8.03
C TYR A 161 -14.39 -24.99 9.33
N LYS A 162 -15.41 -25.86 9.24
CA LYS A 162 -16.14 -26.40 10.41
C LYS A 162 -15.32 -27.37 11.26
N TRP A 163 -14.32 -28.01 10.66
CA TRP A 163 -13.55 -29.12 11.27
C TRP A 163 -12.05 -28.86 11.22
N THR A 164 -11.65 -27.61 10.96
CA THR A 164 -10.25 -27.23 10.86
C THR A 164 -9.98 -25.93 11.61
N GLY A 165 -8.75 -25.77 12.11
CA GLY A 165 -8.29 -24.56 12.77
C GLY A 165 -7.82 -23.50 11.77
N SER A 166 -7.41 -22.33 12.27
CA SER A 166 -7.01 -21.18 11.44
C SER A 166 -5.79 -21.48 10.56
N MET A 167 -4.91 -22.41 10.95
CA MET A 167 -3.76 -22.81 10.13
C MET A 167 -4.17 -23.50 8.83
N ALA A 168 -5.26 -24.28 8.82
CA ALA A 168 -5.74 -24.90 7.60
C ALA A 168 -6.25 -23.83 6.61
N SER A 169 -6.94 -22.80 7.11
CA SER A 169 -7.33 -21.64 6.30
C SER A 169 -6.10 -20.92 5.76
N LEU A 170 -5.09 -20.65 6.59
CA LEU A 170 -3.84 -20.03 6.15
C LEU A 170 -3.07 -20.88 5.11
N SER A 171 -3.06 -22.20 5.24
CA SER A 171 -2.41 -23.08 4.26
C SER A 171 -3.05 -23.01 2.87
N SER A 172 -4.34 -22.70 2.79
CA SER A 172 -5.08 -22.67 1.51
C SER A 172 -4.62 -21.55 0.58
N VAL A 173 -3.92 -20.53 1.10
CA VAL A 173 -3.43 -19.39 0.30
C VAL A 173 -2.01 -19.60 -0.26
N GLN A 174 -1.40 -20.76 -0.06
CA GLN A 174 -0.01 -21.06 -0.45
C GLN A 174 0.31 -20.68 -1.91
N SER A 175 -0.62 -20.90 -2.83
CA SER A 175 -0.42 -20.60 -4.26
C SER A 175 -0.55 -19.11 -4.61
N LEU A 176 -1.09 -18.29 -3.72
CA LEU A 176 -1.33 -16.86 -3.95
C LEU A 176 -0.32 -15.97 -3.22
N ILE A 177 0.29 -16.44 -2.13
CA ILE A 177 1.27 -15.68 -1.35
C ILE A 177 2.66 -15.91 -1.92
N THR A 178 3.33 -14.84 -2.32
CA THR A 178 4.66 -14.90 -2.97
C THR A 178 5.71 -14.00 -2.31
N ASP A 179 5.32 -13.22 -1.30
CA ASP A 179 6.19 -12.28 -0.58
C ASP A 179 5.82 -12.22 0.92
N ASP A 180 6.51 -11.39 1.70
CA ASP A 180 6.16 -11.01 3.05
C ASP A 180 4.75 -10.40 3.07
N PHE A 181 4.00 -10.70 4.12
CA PHE A 181 2.59 -10.32 4.20
C PHE A 181 2.16 -9.98 5.61
N LEU A 182 1.05 -9.24 5.69
CA LEU A 182 0.32 -9.03 6.93
C LEU A 182 -0.75 -10.11 7.08
N LEU A 183 -0.74 -10.86 8.18
CA LEU A 183 -1.78 -11.82 8.55
C LEU A 183 -2.75 -11.16 9.53
N ILE A 184 -4.04 -11.24 9.27
CA ILE A 184 -5.10 -10.54 10.02
C ILE A 184 -6.30 -11.48 10.21
N GLU A 185 -6.94 -11.43 11.37
CA GLU A 185 -8.23 -12.08 11.65
C GLU A 185 -9.41 -11.15 11.30
N ASP A 186 -10.52 -11.70 10.81
CA ASP A 186 -11.62 -10.91 10.22
C ASP A 186 -12.51 -10.18 11.25
N ASP A 187 -12.41 -10.55 12.52
CA ASP A 187 -13.16 -10.05 13.65
C ASP A 187 -12.50 -8.87 14.37
N ILE A 188 -11.34 -8.43 13.89
CA ILE A 188 -10.57 -7.34 14.52
C ILE A 188 -11.01 -5.98 14.00
N LEU A 189 -11.49 -5.12 14.92
CA LEU A 189 -11.53 -3.67 14.76
C LEU A 189 -10.23 -3.09 15.31
N ILE A 190 -9.52 -2.27 14.53
CA ILE A 190 -8.28 -1.62 14.96
C ILE A 190 -8.10 -0.24 14.33
N GLU A 191 -7.43 0.67 15.04
CA GLU A 191 -7.04 1.98 14.51
C GLU A 191 -5.97 1.88 13.40
N GLU A 192 -6.03 2.80 12.43
CA GLU A 192 -5.12 2.84 11.26
C GLU A 192 -3.63 2.95 11.64
N ASP A 193 -3.33 3.76 12.66
CA ASP A 193 -1.96 4.01 13.13
C ASP A 193 -1.26 2.72 13.60
N ALA A 194 -1.99 1.77 14.18
CA ALA A 194 -1.41 0.49 14.61
C ALA A 194 -0.91 -0.35 13.42
N ILE A 195 -1.64 -0.34 12.29
CA ILE A 195 -1.23 -0.99 11.05
C ILE A 195 -0.02 -0.29 10.45
N SER A 196 -0.04 1.05 10.44
CA SER A 196 1.08 1.87 9.94
C SER A 196 2.38 1.59 10.69
N GLN A 197 2.35 1.64 12.03
CA GLN A 197 3.51 1.36 12.88
C GLN A 197 4.03 -0.07 12.70
N LEU A 198 3.15 -1.07 12.59
CA LEU A 198 3.55 -2.45 12.35
C LEU A 198 4.24 -2.64 11.00
N LEU A 199 3.73 -2.01 9.93
CA LEU A 199 4.32 -2.08 8.60
C LEU A 199 5.67 -1.35 8.52
N GLN A 200 5.85 -0.26 9.26
CA GLN A 200 7.11 0.49 9.36
C GLN A 200 8.14 -0.17 10.28
N TYR A 201 7.72 -1.10 11.15
CA TYR A 201 8.62 -1.74 12.10
C TYR A 201 9.79 -2.47 11.40
N PRO A 202 11.05 -2.31 11.82
CA PRO A 202 12.21 -2.85 11.08
C PRO A 202 12.25 -4.38 10.97
N GLU A 203 11.70 -5.10 11.95
CA GLU A 203 11.70 -6.56 11.95
C GLU A 203 10.66 -7.10 10.96
N ARG A 204 11.06 -8.06 10.13
CA ARG A 204 10.20 -8.67 9.10
C ARG A 204 9.21 -9.70 9.64
N ASP A 205 9.54 -10.31 10.79
CA ASP A 205 8.75 -11.34 11.43
C ASP A 205 8.40 -10.92 12.86
N CYS A 206 7.18 -10.46 13.08
CA CYS A 206 6.74 -10.04 14.40
C CYS A 206 5.22 -10.18 14.58
N VAL A 207 4.83 -10.53 15.80
CA VAL A 207 3.43 -10.47 16.24
C VAL A 207 3.12 -9.09 16.82
N LEU A 208 1.92 -8.57 16.58
CA LEU A 208 1.43 -7.36 17.24
C LEU A 208 0.83 -7.74 18.59
N ILE A 209 1.40 -7.18 19.66
CA ILE A 209 0.89 -7.33 21.02
C ILE A 209 0.52 -5.98 21.64
N THR A 210 -0.38 -6.02 22.62
CA THR A 210 -0.85 -4.85 23.38
C THR A 210 -0.99 -5.19 24.85
N ASN A 211 -1.47 -4.22 25.63
CA ASN A 211 -1.86 -4.43 27.01
C ASN A 211 -3.15 -5.26 27.08
N GLU A 212 -3.26 -6.09 28.11
CA GLU A 212 -4.41 -6.97 28.33
C GLU A 212 -5.74 -6.21 28.26
N SER A 213 -6.66 -6.73 27.46
CA SER A 213 -7.98 -6.15 27.19
C SER A 213 -9.00 -6.48 28.28
N GLY A 214 -8.84 -7.62 28.98
CA GLY A 214 -9.83 -8.15 29.90
C GLY A 214 -11.04 -8.77 29.19
N SER A 215 -10.88 -9.25 27.96
CA SER A 215 -11.94 -9.85 27.13
C SER A 215 -12.38 -11.23 27.61
N GLY A 216 -11.50 -11.99 28.29
CA GLY A 216 -11.72 -13.35 28.77
C GLY A 216 -11.40 -14.47 27.77
N ASP A 217 -10.98 -14.15 26.54
CA ASP A 217 -10.50 -15.12 25.54
C ASP A 217 -9.12 -14.72 24.96
N GLU A 218 -8.35 -13.92 25.73
CA GLU A 218 -7.07 -13.35 25.32
C GLU A 218 -6.04 -14.42 24.99
N ALA A 219 -5.31 -14.22 23.88
CA ALA A 219 -4.08 -14.96 23.60
C ALA A 219 -2.88 -14.24 24.25
N PHE A 220 -2.52 -14.65 25.47
CA PHE A 220 -1.39 -14.05 26.20
C PHE A 220 -0.04 -14.52 25.64
N VAL A 221 0.93 -13.61 25.65
CA VAL A 221 2.27 -13.80 25.11
C VAL A 221 3.33 -13.66 26.20
N GLU A 222 4.27 -14.61 26.21
CA GLU A 222 5.53 -14.51 26.95
C GLU A 222 6.66 -14.32 25.93
N ILE A 223 7.47 -13.29 26.13
CA ILE A 223 8.66 -12.96 25.34
C ILE A 223 9.88 -13.48 26.09
N GLN A 224 10.95 -13.88 25.40
CA GLN A 224 12.24 -14.20 26.02
C GLN A 224 13.37 -13.71 25.09
N ASN A 225 14.30 -12.92 25.64
CA ASN A 225 15.42 -12.33 24.89
C ASN A 225 14.96 -11.53 23.65
N GLY A 226 13.84 -10.83 23.74
CA GLY A 226 13.26 -10.04 22.64
C GLY A 226 12.36 -10.83 21.67
N ASN A 227 12.38 -12.16 21.73
CA ASN A 227 11.65 -13.02 20.80
C ASN A 227 10.47 -13.73 21.45
N LEU A 228 9.48 -14.10 20.65
CA LEU A 228 8.35 -14.92 21.04
C LEU A 228 8.80 -16.22 21.72
N TYR A 229 8.27 -16.51 22.91
CA TYR A 229 8.63 -17.70 23.70
C TYR A 229 7.45 -18.61 24.01
N LYS A 230 6.28 -18.04 24.37
CA LYS A 230 5.02 -18.78 24.50
C LYS A 230 3.84 -17.93 24.05
N ILE A 231 2.81 -18.62 23.57
CA ILE A 231 1.46 -18.09 23.37
C ILE A 231 0.51 -19.06 24.07
N SER A 232 -0.39 -18.55 24.91
CA SER A 232 -1.44 -19.37 25.52
C SER A 232 -2.64 -18.54 25.93
N LYS A 233 -3.84 -19.13 25.79
CA LYS A 233 -5.07 -18.60 26.38
C LYS A 233 -5.23 -18.98 27.86
N ASP A 234 -4.42 -19.93 28.34
CA ASP A 234 -4.40 -20.35 29.73
C ASP A 234 -3.22 -19.69 30.45
N VAL A 235 -3.53 -18.69 31.28
CA VAL A 235 -2.54 -17.93 32.05
C VAL A 235 -1.63 -18.82 32.90
N HIS A 236 -2.08 -19.99 33.33
CA HIS A 236 -1.30 -20.92 34.14
C HIS A 236 -0.14 -21.58 33.37
N GLN A 237 -0.11 -21.47 32.04
CA GLN A 237 0.98 -21.99 31.20
C GLN A 237 2.15 -21.02 31.05
N LEU A 238 1.97 -19.77 31.51
CA LEU A 238 2.91 -18.68 31.34
C LEU A 238 3.62 -18.38 32.66
N ASN A 239 4.91 -18.05 32.58
CA ASN A 239 5.67 -17.61 33.76
C ASN A 239 5.50 -16.10 33.98
N ARG A 240 5.21 -15.37 32.91
CA ARG A 240 4.92 -13.95 32.88
C ARG A 240 4.04 -13.62 31.68
N ILE A 241 3.28 -12.54 31.79
CA ILE A 241 2.49 -11.99 30.70
C ILE A 241 3.19 -10.72 30.23
N ASP A 242 3.69 -10.74 29.00
CA ASP A 242 4.33 -9.58 28.37
C ASP A 242 3.34 -8.79 27.51
N GLY A 243 2.21 -9.40 27.10
CA GLY A 243 1.10 -8.73 26.43
C GLY A 243 0.05 -9.70 25.89
N GLU A 244 -0.99 -9.15 25.26
CA GLU A 244 -2.03 -9.87 24.53
C GLU A 244 -1.79 -9.75 23.03
N MET A 245 -1.90 -10.85 22.29
CA MET A 245 -1.82 -10.89 20.83
C MET A 245 -3.17 -10.51 20.20
N ILE A 246 -3.16 -9.56 19.26
CA ILE A 246 -4.39 -8.96 18.66
C ILE A 246 -4.93 -9.76 17.47
N GLY A 247 -4.26 -10.84 17.05
CA GLY A 247 -4.60 -11.56 15.81
C GLY A 247 -4.08 -10.87 14.54
N ILE A 248 -3.04 -10.02 14.68
CA ILE A 248 -2.34 -9.36 13.57
C ILE A 248 -0.85 -9.68 13.65
N SER A 249 -0.28 -10.17 12.56
CA SER A 249 1.16 -10.52 12.49
C SER A 249 1.76 -10.09 11.17
N LYS A 250 3.00 -9.58 11.20
CA LYS A 250 3.80 -9.36 10.00
C LYS A 250 4.76 -10.53 9.83
N LEU A 251 4.62 -11.26 8.73
CA LEU A 251 5.32 -12.51 8.50
C LEU A 251 6.06 -12.47 7.17
N SER A 252 7.30 -12.95 7.17
CA SER A 252 8.04 -13.20 5.96
C SER A 252 7.55 -14.43 5.23
N TYR A 253 7.81 -14.47 3.92
CA TYR A 253 7.49 -15.65 3.11
C TYR A 253 8.18 -16.92 3.64
N ASP A 254 9.43 -16.79 4.12
CA ASP A 254 10.20 -17.91 4.68
C ASP A 254 9.59 -18.46 5.97
N VAL A 255 9.10 -17.60 6.88
CA VAL A 255 8.39 -18.07 8.09
C VAL A 255 7.12 -18.82 7.69
N PHE A 256 6.37 -18.30 6.72
CA PHE A 256 5.18 -18.97 6.21
C PHE A 256 5.50 -20.36 5.60
N LEU A 257 6.57 -20.48 4.81
CA LEU A 257 7.02 -21.79 4.30
C LEU A 257 7.38 -22.77 5.43
N ASN A 258 8.06 -22.30 6.48
CA ASN A 258 8.36 -23.14 7.65
C ASN A 258 7.07 -23.58 8.38
N MET A 259 6.09 -22.69 8.52
CA MET A 259 4.78 -23.04 9.10
C MET A 259 4.04 -24.07 8.25
N LEU A 260 4.07 -23.95 6.92
CA LEU A 260 3.50 -24.93 6.00
C LEU A 260 4.18 -26.30 6.12
N GLU A 261 5.51 -26.32 6.24
CA GLU A 261 6.27 -27.57 6.38
C GLU A 261 5.94 -28.30 7.69
N LEU A 262 5.79 -27.56 8.80
CA LEU A 262 5.29 -28.12 10.05
C LEU A 262 3.85 -28.63 9.90
N PHE A 263 2.99 -27.88 9.22
CA PHE A 263 1.60 -28.25 9.00
C PHE A 263 1.45 -29.50 8.12
N ASN A 264 2.32 -29.71 7.13
CA ASN A 264 2.31 -30.91 6.28
C ASN A 264 2.50 -32.21 7.07
N HIS A 265 3.19 -32.14 8.21
CA HIS A 265 3.43 -33.26 9.11
C HIS A 265 2.44 -33.31 10.30
N ASN A 266 1.57 -32.31 10.41
CA ASN A 266 0.62 -32.19 11.51
C ASN A 266 -0.58 -33.13 11.34
N GLN A 267 -0.98 -33.77 12.44
CA GLN A 267 -2.12 -34.69 12.49
C GLN A 267 -3.36 -34.07 13.14
N ASN A 268 -3.24 -32.92 13.81
CA ASN A 268 -4.35 -32.25 14.48
C ASN A 268 -5.03 -31.23 13.53
N PRO A 269 -6.20 -31.53 12.95
CA PRO A 269 -6.84 -30.63 11.99
C PRO A 269 -7.28 -29.30 12.63
N TYR A 270 -7.41 -29.24 13.95
CA TYR A 270 -7.88 -28.06 14.71
C TYR A 270 -6.76 -27.10 15.10
N VAL A 271 -5.52 -27.33 14.68
CA VAL A 271 -4.40 -26.46 15.03
C VAL A 271 -4.59 -25.06 14.43
N ASN A 272 -4.41 -24.05 15.26
CA ASN A 272 -4.43 -22.66 14.83
C ASN A 272 -3.02 -22.18 14.46
N TYR A 273 -2.92 -21.13 13.66
CA TYR A 273 -1.64 -20.67 13.10
C TYR A 273 -0.67 -20.18 14.19
N GLU A 274 -1.16 -19.61 15.29
CA GLU A 274 -0.33 -19.07 16.38
C GLU A 274 0.54 -20.15 17.03
N TYR A 275 0.05 -21.40 17.11
CA TYR A 275 0.81 -22.51 17.68
C TYR A 275 1.90 -23.02 16.74
N LEU A 276 1.67 -23.01 15.42
CA LEU A 276 2.73 -23.33 14.46
C LEU A 276 3.73 -22.21 14.32
N LEU A 277 3.29 -20.96 14.39
CA LEU A 277 4.20 -19.81 14.48
C LEU A 277 5.09 -19.92 15.72
N LEU A 278 4.52 -20.36 16.85
CA LEU A 278 5.28 -20.62 18.07
C LEU A 278 6.29 -21.77 17.90
N ASP A 279 5.93 -22.85 17.19
CA ASP A 279 6.86 -23.94 16.87
C ASP A 279 8.01 -23.47 15.96
N VAL A 280 7.73 -22.61 14.97
CA VAL A 280 8.78 -21.94 14.17
C VAL A 280 9.66 -21.06 15.07
N ALA A 281 9.07 -20.31 16.00
CA ALA A 281 9.77 -19.43 16.93
C ALA A 281 10.70 -20.17 17.91
N ARG A 282 10.59 -21.50 18.05
CA ARG A 282 11.57 -22.32 18.82
C ARG A 282 12.92 -22.40 18.12
N THR A 283 12.94 -22.31 16.80
CA THR A 283 14.15 -22.41 15.99
C THR A 283 14.62 -21.05 15.49
N TYR A 284 13.68 -20.16 15.18
CA TYR A 284 13.97 -18.89 14.52
C TYR A 284 13.59 -17.69 15.38
N ASP A 285 14.28 -16.57 15.16
CA ASP A 285 13.93 -15.29 15.78
C ASP A 285 12.63 -14.75 15.19
N ILE A 286 11.55 -14.87 15.97
CA ILE A 286 10.26 -14.22 15.71
C ILE A 286 10.10 -13.15 16.79
N GLY A 287 10.06 -11.90 16.37
CA GLY A 287 9.99 -10.75 17.26
C GLY A 287 8.58 -10.39 17.68
N HIS A 288 8.45 -9.21 18.24
CA HIS A 288 7.17 -8.62 18.62
C HIS A 288 7.24 -7.10 18.49
N ILE A 289 6.09 -6.48 18.26
CA ILE A 289 5.89 -5.04 18.48
C ILE A 289 4.81 -4.89 19.55
N LYS A 290 5.13 -4.15 20.61
CA LYS A 290 4.17 -3.84 21.67
C LYS A 290 3.68 -2.40 21.52
N LEU A 291 2.45 -2.25 21.06
CA LEU A 291 1.80 -0.94 20.99
C LEU A 291 0.96 -0.70 22.24
N GLN A 292 1.11 0.47 22.85
CA GLN A 292 0.36 0.85 24.04
C GLN A 292 -0.78 1.81 23.66
N ASN A 293 -1.90 1.72 24.38
CA ASN A 293 -3.04 2.63 24.24
C ASN A 293 -3.70 2.64 22.85
N ILE A 294 -3.57 1.56 22.07
CA ILE A 294 -4.29 1.42 20.82
C ILE A 294 -5.77 1.14 21.07
N VAL A 295 -6.65 1.69 20.24
CA VAL A 295 -8.07 1.37 20.25
C VAL A 295 -8.31 0.20 19.30
N TRP A 296 -8.67 -0.94 19.87
CA TRP A 296 -8.96 -2.16 19.14
C TRP A 296 -10.05 -2.97 19.85
N ALA A 297 -10.62 -3.95 19.16
CA ALA A 297 -11.52 -4.96 19.73
C ALA A 297 -11.66 -6.18 18.83
N GLU A 298 -11.85 -7.34 19.45
CA GLU A 298 -12.32 -8.58 18.79
C GLU A 298 -13.86 -8.68 18.89
N ILE A 299 -14.48 -9.27 17.86
CA ILE A 299 -15.94 -9.41 17.76
C ILE A 299 -16.35 -10.87 17.49
N ASP A 300 -16.44 -11.68 18.55
CA ASP A 300 -16.91 -13.07 18.48
C ASP A 300 -18.37 -13.25 18.88
N THR A 301 -18.83 -12.40 19.80
CA THR A 301 -20.12 -12.49 20.47
C THR A 301 -20.98 -11.27 20.21
N LYS A 302 -22.29 -11.41 20.40
CA LYS A 302 -23.20 -10.26 20.32
C LYS A 302 -22.88 -9.20 21.37
N GLN A 303 -22.41 -9.62 22.55
CA GLN A 303 -22.07 -8.70 23.63
C GLN A 303 -20.84 -7.84 23.26
N GLN A 304 -19.78 -8.43 22.72
CA GLN A 304 -18.62 -7.68 22.21
C GLN A 304 -19.05 -6.71 21.09
N TYR A 305 -19.88 -7.16 20.14
CA TYR A 305 -20.37 -6.31 19.06
C TYR A 305 -21.12 -5.06 19.58
N GLU A 306 -21.96 -5.22 20.61
CA GLU A 306 -22.65 -4.11 21.25
C GLU A 306 -21.70 -3.15 21.98
N VAL A 307 -20.68 -3.67 22.67
CA VAL A 307 -19.63 -2.85 23.29
C VAL A 307 -18.84 -2.08 22.23
N VAL A 308 -18.52 -2.72 21.11
CA VAL A 308 -17.82 -2.09 19.99
C VAL A 308 -18.64 -0.94 19.43
N ARG A 309 -19.90 -1.18 19.07
CA ARG A 309 -20.78 -0.16 18.48
C ARG A 309 -20.98 1.04 19.40
N ASN A 310 -21.21 0.79 20.70
CA ASN A 310 -21.67 1.84 21.61
C ASN A 310 -20.51 2.56 22.34
N LYS A 311 -19.33 1.95 22.45
CA LYS A 311 -18.20 2.49 23.23
C LYS A 311 -16.89 2.57 22.47
N ILE A 312 -16.45 1.46 21.86
CA ILE A 312 -15.10 1.38 21.29
C ILE A 312 -15.01 2.15 19.97
N TYR A 313 -15.97 1.97 19.06
CA TYR A 313 -15.95 2.65 17.76
C TYR A 313 -16.06 4.18 17.88
N PRO A 314 -16.94 4.77 18.71
CA PRO A 314 -16.94 6.21 18.94
C PRO A 314 -15.64 6.75 19.59
N ARG A 315 -14.94 5.93 20.38
CA ARG A 315 -13.62 6.29 20.92
C ARG A 315 -12.55 6.24 19.84
N LEU A 316 -12.60 5.22 18.98
CA LEU A 316 -11.70 5.05 17.84
C LEU A 316 -11.81 6.25 16.89
N LEU A 317 -13.03 6.65 16.49
CA LEU A 317 -13.24 7.79 15.60
C LEU A 317 -12.67 9.09 16.17
N ARG A 318 -12.83 9.33 17.47
CA ARG A 318 -12.25 10.50 18.14
C ARG A 318 -10.72 10.49 18.08
N LYS A 319 -10.11 9.34 18.40
CA LYS A 319 -8.65 9.20 18.37
C LYS A 319 -8.08 9.34 16.95
N GLU A 320 -8.74 8.76 15.94
CA GLU A 320 -8.31 8.89 14.54
C GLU A 320 -8.46 10.33 14.03
N ALA A 321 -9.51 11.05 14.44
CA ALA A 321 -9.66 12.47 14.13
C ALA A 321 -8.54 13.32 14.78
N GLU A 322 -8.26 13.11 16.07
CA GLU A 322 -7.18 13.78 16.80
C GLU A 322 -5.80 13.50 16.15
N PHE A 323 -5.57 12.26 15.73
CA PHE A 323 -4.33 11.87 15.06
C PHE A 323 -4.18 12.54 13.68
N LYS A 324 -5.24 12.54 12.87
CA LYS A 324 -5.25 13.23 11.57
C LYS A 324 -5.01 14.72 11.74
N GLU A 325 -5.66 15.37 12.71
CA GLU A 325 -5.42 16.78 13.01
C GLU A 325 -3.96 17.03 13.40
N LYS A 326 -3.37 16.16 14.24
CA LYS A 326 -1.96 16.27 14.63
C LYS A 326 -1.01 16.08 13.45
N GLN A 327 -1.29 15.15 12.54
CA GLN A 327 -0.49 14.98 11.31
C GLN A 327 -0.54 16.22 10.43
N ILE A 328 -1.74 16.78 10.21
CA ILE A 328 -1.92 18.02 9.44
C ILE A 328 -1.13 19.16 10.10
N LYS A 329 -1.23 19.34 11.41
CA LYS A 329 -0.42 20.33 12.14
C LYS A 329 1.07 20.09 11.98
N GLY A 330 1.53 18.84 12.06
CA GLY A 330 2.93 18.47 11.84
C GLY A 330 3.46 18.93 10.49
N HIS A 331 2.72 18.69 9.41
CA HIS A 331 3.09 19.16 8.07
C HIS A 331 3.17 20.69 7.97
N VAL A 332 2.23 21.40 8.59
CA VAL A 332 2.21 22.88 8.60
C VAL A 332 3.37 23.45 9.42
N MET A 333 3.66 22.86 10.59
CA MET A 333 4.79 23.25 11.44
C MET A 333 6.12 23.05 10.73
N GLU A 334 6.28 21.94 10.01
CA GLU A 334 7.47 21.67 9.17
C GLU A 334 7.58 22.69 8.04
N ALA A 335 6.49 22.91 7.30
CA ALA A 335 6.45 23.79 6.14
C ALA A 335 6.76 25.26 6.47
N LEU A 336 6.19 25.79 7.56
CA LEU A 336 6.32 27.19 7.93
C LEU A 336 7.38 27.45 9.02
N ASN A 337 7.96 26.38 9.59
CA ASN A 337 8.87 26.46 10.74
C ASN A 337 8.28 27.26 11.92
N ILE A 338 7.06 26.87 12.33
CA ILE A 338 6.28 27.52 13.39
C ILE A 338 5.92 26.52 14.51
N PRO A 339 5.64 27.00 15.74
CA PRO A 339 5.10 26.15 16.79
C PRO A 339 3.62 25.81 16.55
N GLU A 340 3.14 24.73 17.17
CA GLU A 340 1.76 24.21 17.00
C GLU A 340 0.68 25.23 17.39
N ASP A 341 0.93 26.05 18.40
CA ASP A 341 0.00 27.05 18.94
C ASP A 341 -0.23 28.25 18.00
N ALA A 342 0.62 28.42 16.98
CA ALA A 342 0.40 29.41 15.92
C ALA A 342 -0.72 28.98 14.94
N ILE A 343 -1.05 27.69 14.86
CA ILE A 343 -2.09 27.17 13.97
C ILE A 343 -3.45 27.35 14.65
N THR A 344 -4.24 28.30 14.15
CA THR A 344 -5.49 28.73 14.78
C THR A 344 -6.71 27.96 14.30
N ASN A 345 -6.69 27.45 13.07
CA ASN A 345 -7.80 26.70 12.49
C ASN A 345 -7.36 25.77 11.36
N ILE A 346 -8.03 24.62 11.23
CA ILE A 346 -7.87 23.67 10.13
C ILE A 346 -9.28 23.25 9.67
N GLN A 347 -9.55 23.33 8.37
CA GLN A 347 -10.80 22.87 7.80
C GLN A 347 -10.59 22.14 6.47
N PRO A 348 -11.42 21.13 6.14
CA PRO A 348 -11.39 20.50 4.82
C PRO A 348 -11.57 21.52 3.69
N PHE A 349 -10.88 21.30 2.57
CA PHE A 349 -10.89 22.14 1.38
C PHE A 349 -11.11 21.25 0.15
N GLY A 350 -11.78 21.76 -0.90
CA GLY A 350 -12.23 20.95 -2.04
C GLY A 350 -11.11 20.33 -2.88
N GLY A 351 -11.45 19.37 -3.76
CA GLY A 351 -10.54 18.69 -4.70
C GLY A 351 -11.01 17.26 -5.02
N MET A 352 -10.73 16.74 -6.24
CA MET A 352 -11.17 15.40 -6.67
C MET A 352 -10.17 14.28 -6.32
N THR A 353 -8.88 14.52 -6.52
CA THR A 353 -7.81 13.50 -6.43
C THR A 353 -6.92 13.63 -5.19
N ASN A 354 -6.95 14.79 -4.54
CA ASN A 354 -6.06 15.13 -3.43
C ASN A 354 -6.85 15.50 -2.17
N THR A 355 -6.23 15.31 -1.00
CA THR A 355 -6.82 15.75 0.28
C THR A 355 -6.31 17.15 0.61
N ASN A 356 -7.18 18.14 0.47
CA ASN A 356 -6.82 19.54 0.69
C ASN A 356 -7.40 20.05 2.02
N PHE A 357 -6.62 20.89 2.71
CA PHE A 357 -7.01 21.55 3.95
C PHE A 357 -6.70 23.04 3.86
N LYS A 358 -7.66 23.87 4.27
CA LYS A 358 -7.42 25.28 4.53
C LYS A 358 -6.93 25.41 5.97
N VAL A 359 -5.77 26.04 6.14
CA VAL A 359 -5.09 26.21 7.42
C VAL A 359 -4.95 27.70 7.71
N SER A 360 -5.34 28.12 8.90
CA SER A 360 -5.15 29.51 9.37
C SER A 360 -4.00 29.54 10.38
N VAL A 361 -3.05 30.46 10.20
CA VAL A 361 -1.93 30.72 11.11
C VAL A 361 -1.90 32.21 11.39
N GLY A 362 -2.26 32.60 12.61
CA GLY A 362 -2.52 34.01 12.93
C GLY A 362 -3.59 34.60 12.00
N ASP A 363 -3.23 35.67 11.28
CA ASP A 363 -4.09 36.37 10.32
C ASP A 363 -3.92 35.86 8.87
N SER A 364 -2.98 34.95 8.62
CA SER A 364 -2.69 34.39 7.30
C SER A 364 -3.41 33.07 7.07
N GLU A 365 -3.79 32.80 5.83
CA GLU A 365 -4.47 31.57 5.45
C GLU A 365 -3.71 30.86 4.32
N TYR A 366 -3.65 29.53 4.40
CA TYR A 366 -2.88 28.67 3.51
C TYR A 366 -3.74 27.49 3.05
N VAL A 367 -3.32 26.86 1.95
CA VAL A 367 -3.86 25.59 1.48
C VAL A 367 -2.76 24.53 1.60
N LEU A 368 -2.99 23.55 2.47
CA LEU A 368 -2.19 22.34 2.56
C LEU A 368 -2.80 21.27 1.66
N ARG A 369 -2.00 20.71 0.76
CA ARG A 369 -2.38 19.55 -0.06
C ARG A 369 -1.56 18.34 0.35
N ILE A 370 -2.26 17.24 0.62
CA ILE A 370 -1.67 15.92 0.84
C ILE A 370 -2.05 15.04 -0.36
N PRO A 371 -1.06 14.50 -1.10
CA PRO A 371 -1.33 13.65 -2.27
C PRO A 371 -2.16 12.40 -1.93
N GLY A 372 -3.02 12.00 -2.86
CA GLY A 372 -3.77 10.75 -2.76
C GLY A 372 -2.92 9.50 -3.03
N SER A 373 -3.26 8.37 -2.40
CA SER A 373 -2.60 7.08 -2.59
C SER A 373 -2.74 6.54 -4.03
N GLY A 374 -1.70 5.88 -4.54
CA GLY A 374 -1.76 5.20 -5.85
C GLY A 374 -1.54 6.11 -7.06
N THR A 375 -0.80 7.20 -6.89
CA THR A 375 -0.37 8.12 -7.97
C THR A 375 1.14 8.07 -8.23
N GLU A 376 1.89 7.30 -7.43
CA GLU A 376 3.36 7.29 -7.39
C GLU A 376 3.99 6.70 -8.66
N GLU A 377 3.30 5.78 -9.36
CA GLU A 377 3.79 5.21 -10.63
C GLU A 377 3.37 6.05 -11.87
N MET A 378 2.54 7.09 -11.69
CA MET A 378 2.01 7.92 -12.79
C MET A 378 2.58 9.34 -12.81
N ILE A 379 2.98 9.87 -11.66
CA ILE A 379 3.38 11.26 -11.46
C ILE A 379 4.78 11.32 -10.85
N SER A 380 5.62 12.18 -11.41
CA SER A 380 6.95 12.48 -10.88
C SER A 380 6.86 13.63 -9.89
N ARG A 381 7.15 13.36 -8.61
CA ARG A 381 7.12 14.39 -7.55
C ARG A 381 8.21 15.45 -7.72
N HIS A 382 9.35 15.05 -8.28
CA HIS A 382 10.42 15.97 -8.64
C HIS A 382 9.95 16.98 -9.68
N ASP A 383 9.31 16.49 -10.76
CA ASP A 383 8.83 17.36 -11.84
C ASP A 383 7.68 18.26 -11.35
N GLU A 384 6.75 17.73 -10.55
CA GLU A 384 5.68 18.53 -9.91
C GLU A 384 6.25 19.67 -9.06
N MET A 385 7.29 19.39 -8.25
CA MET A 385 7.96 20.39 -7.43
C MET A 385 8.56 21.50 -8.28
N VAL A 386 9.35 21.15 -9.31
CA VAL A 386 10.01 22.11 -10.18
C VAL A 386 8.97 22.98 -10.91
N ASN A 387 7.93 22.35 -11.47
CA ASN A 387 6.91 23.06 -12.23
C ASN A 387 6.02 23.95 -11.35
N SER A 388 5.66 23.50 -10.15
CA SER A 388 4.89 24.30 -9.19
C SER A 388 5.69 25.53 -8.74
N ASN A 389 6.99 25.40 -8.48
CA ASN A 389 7.86 26.54 -8.14
C ASN A 389 7.94 27.55 -9.28
N LEU A 390 8.19 27.08 -10.52
CA LEU A 390 8.25 27.95 -11.70
C LEU A 390 6.94 28.72 -11.91
N ALA A 391 5.80 28.04 -11.80
CA ALA A 391 4.49 28.68 -11.96
C ALA A 391 4.21 29.72 -10.88
N SER A 392 4.66 29.46 -9.65
CA SER A 392 4.58 30.39 -8.53
C SER A 392 5.45 31.64 -8.76
N GLU A 393 6.71 31.45 -9.19
CA GLU A 393 7.64 32.55 -9.52
C GLU A 393 7.14 33.43 -10.67
N LEU A 394 6.42 32.85 -11.63
CA LEU A 394 5.77 33.58 -12.73
C LEU A 394 4.50 34.31 -12.30
N GLY A 395 3.99 34.05 -11.09
CA GLY A 395 2.73 34.61 -10.59
C GLY A 395 1.48 34.04 -11.25
N ILE A 396 1.63 32.90 -11.95
CA ILE A 396 0.56 32.12 -12.59
C ILE A 396 -0.13 31.23 -11.56
N ASP A 397 0.61 30.59 -10.66
CA ASP A 397 0.07 29.86 -9.49
C ASP A 397 0.11 30.77 -8.24
N ALA A 398 -0.54 30.33 -7.17
CA ALA A 398 -0.40 30.92 -5.85
C ALA A 398 1.04 30.81 -5.32
N GLU A 399 1.39 31.64 -4.32
CA GLU A 399 2.71 31.58 -3.69
C GLU A 399 2.92 30.21 -3.03
N LEU A 400 3.89 29.44 -3.54
CA LEU A 400 4.26 28.13 -3.02
C LEU A 400 5.31 28.32 -1.93
N LEU A 401 4.94 27.97 -0.70
CA LEU A 401 5.78 28.18 0.48
C LEU A 401 6.61 26.94 0.82
N TYR A 402 6.07 25.76 0.50
CA TYR A 402 6.69 24.49 0.81
C TYR A 402 6.27 23.40 -0.16
N PHE A 403 7.22 22.54 -0.51
CA PHE A 403 6.98 21.30 -1.23
C PHE A 403 7.94 20.21 -0.72
N ASN A 404 7.40 19.07 -0.33
CA ASN A 404 8.17 17.91 0.07
C ASN A 404 8.33 16.94 -1.11
N GLU A 405 9.54 16.80 -1.65
CA GLU A 405 9.81 15.98 -2.83
C GLU A 405 9.53 14.47 -2.62
N GLU A 406 9.69 13.96 -1.39
CA GLU A 406 9.50 12.54 -1.10
C GLU A 406 8.01 12.17 -0.94
N THR A 407 7.24 13.03 -0.27
CA THR A 407 5.84 12.77 0.07
C THR A 407 4.85 13.44 -0.87
N GLY A 408 5.28 14.47 -1.61
CA GLY A 408 4.46 15.35 -2.45
C GLY A 408 3.56 16.32 -1.66
N VAL A 409 3.70 16.39 -0.33
CA VAL A 409 2.97 17.37 0.49
C VAL A 409 3.40 18.78 0.11
N LYS A 410 2.43 19.67 -0.12
CA LYS A 410 2.71 21.07 -0.45
C LYS A 410 1.82 22.04 0.31
N LEU A 411 2.36 23.23 0.56
CA LEU A 411 1.68 24.34 1.24
C LEU A 411 1.82 25.60 0.38
N ALA A 412 0.69 26.20 0.01
CA ALA A 412 0.63 27.45 -0.73
C ALA A 412 -0.23 28.49 0.00
N GLU A 413 -0.05 29.77 -0.31
CA GLU A 413 -0.92 30.84 0.18
C GLU A 413 -2.35 30.66 -0.34
N LEU A 414 -3.36 30.95 0.50
CA LEU A 414 -4.74 30.93 0.07
C LEU A 414 -5.05 32.13 -0.82
N ILE A 415 -5.55 31.87 -2.03
CA ILE A 415 -6.07 32.91 -2.93
C ILE A 415 -7.31 33.56 -2.27
N SER A 416 -7.16 34.84 -1.91
CA SER A 416 -8.22 35.59 -1.21
C SER A 416 -9.45 35.82 -2.09
N ASN A 417 -10.65 35.61 -1.51
CA ASN A 417 -11.94 35.70 -2.21
C ASN A 417 -11.98 34.89 -3.52
N ALA A 418 -11.38 33.70 -3.50
CA ALA A 418 -11.30 32.81 -4.66
C ALA A 418 -12.68 32.34 -5.15
N GLU A 419 -12.87 32.40 -6.47
CA GLU A 419 -13.91 31.75 -7.25
C GLU A 419 -13.25 30.70 -8.15
N THR A 420 -13.41 29.42 -7.80
CA THR A 420 -13.00 28.30 -8.67
C THR A 420 -13.98 28.17 -9.84
N LEU A 421 -13.45 28.05 -11.06
CA LEU A 421 -14.31 27.86 -12.22
C LEU A 421 -14.87 26.42 -12.28
N ASN A 422 -15.96 26.28 -13.01
CA ASN A 422 -16.54 25.00 -13.43
C ASN A 422 -16.85 25.10 -14.93
N PRO A 423 -17.18 23.99 -15.62
CA PRO A 423 -17.42 24.01 -17.07
C PRO A 423 -18.39 25.11 -17.53
N LYS A 424 -19.45 25.38 -16.76
CA LYS A 424 -20.43 26.42 -17.08
C LYS A 424 -19.90 27.83 -16.89
N THR A 425 -19.14 28.11 -15.83
CA THR A 425 -18.59 29.46 -15.60
C THR A 425 -17.39 29.73 -16.48
N ALA A 426 -16.59 28.72 -16.85
CA ALA A 426 -15.48 28.82 -17.79
C ALA A 426 -15.95 29.28 -19.19
N ARG A 427 -17.16 28.91 -19.60
CA ARG A 427 -17.78 29.34 -20.87
C ARG A 427 -18.24 30.80 -20.91
N ARG A 428 -18.16 31.55 -19.81
CA ARG A 428 -18.51 32.97 -19.86
C ARG A 428 -17.37 33.76 -20.53
N SER A 429 -17.72 34.67 -21.43
CA SER A 429 -16.77 35.46 -22.22
C SER A 429 -15.74 36.21 -21.37
N ASP A 430 -16.12 36.74 -20.21
CA ASP A 430 -15.22 37.39 -19.26
C ASP A 430 -14.17 36.42 -18.69
N ASN A 431 -14.59 35.21 -18.30
CA ASN A 431 -13.68 34.18 -17.81
C ASN A 431 -12.82 33.59 -18.95
N MET A 432 -13.38 33.37 -20.15
CA MET A 432 -12.62 32.91 -21.33
C MET A 432 -11.46 33.85 -21.66
N GLN A 433 -11.69 35.16 -21.57
CA GLN A 433 -10.64 36.15 -21.81
C GLN A 433 -9.51 36.02 -20.78
N LEU A 434 -9.84 35.78 -19.51
CA LEU A 434 -8.87 35.60 -18.44
C LEU A 434 -8.11 34.26 -18.56
N THR A 435 -8.80 33.17 -18.87
CA THR A 435 -8.17 31.85 -19.05
C THR A 435 -7.31 31.80 -20.31
N ALA A 436 -7.73 32.43 -21.41
CA ALA A 436 -6.90 32.58 -22.60
C ALA A 436 -5.64 33.42 -22.34
N ALA A 437 -5.77 34.50 -21.56
CA ALA A 437 -4.65 35.37 -21.22
C ALA A 437 -3.59 34.65 -20.38
N ILE A 438 -3.99 33.95 -19.31
CA ILE A 438 -3.03 33.23 -18.43
C ILE A 438 -2.37 32.04 -19.13
N LEU A 439 -3.09 31.31 -20.00
CA LEU A 439 -2.49 30.24 -20.81
C LEU A 439 -1.48 30.81 -21.81
N LYS A 440 -1.80 31.95 -22.43
CA LYS A 440 -0.87 32.62 -23.33
C LYS A 440 0.38 33.10 -22.60
N GLU A 441 0.22 33.69 -21.43
CA GLU A 441 1.33 34.10 -20.57
C GLU A 441 2.24 32.92 -20.23
N LEU A 442 1.66 31.76 -19.87
CA LEU A 442 2.41 30.52 -19.65
C LEU A 442 3.18 30.09 -20.90
N HIS A 443 2.48 29.97 -22.04
CA HIS A 443 3.04 29.42 -23.27
C HIS A 443 4.12 30.33 -23.88
N GLU A 444 4.04 31.64 -23.67
CA GLU A 444 5.02 32.63 -24.12
C GLU A 444 6.13 32.89 -23.08
N SER A 445 6.03 32.29 -21.89
CA SER A 445 7.04 32.42 -20.83
C SER A 445 8.36 31.74 -21.21
N SER A 446 9.46 32.21 -20.59
CA SER A 446 10.76 31.56 -20.68
C SER A 446 10.97 30.51 -19.59
N ALA A 447 9.90 29.92 -19.05
CA ALA A 447 10.00 28.94 -17.96
C ALA A 447 10.81 27.72 -18.40
N ALA A 448 11.85 27.38 -17.63
CA ALA A 448 12.74 26.28 -17.95
C ALA A 448 12.26 24.96 -17.32
N MET A 449 11.09 24.47 -17.77
CA MET A 449 10.60 23.15 -17.34
C MET A 449 11.58 22.06 -17.77
N SER A 450 12.00 21.21 -16.83
CA SER A 450 13.02 20.17 -17.05
C SER A 450 12.49 18.90 -17.72
N ASN A 451 11.16 18.74 -17.73
CA ASN A 451 10.48 17.56 -18.26
C ASN A 451 9.64 17.91 -19.51
N THR A 452 9.43 16.89 -20.35
CA THR A 452 8.61 16.99 -21.57
C THR A 452 7.39 16.10 -21.43
N PHE A 453 6.21 16.63 -21.74
CA PHE A 453 4.99 15.83 -21.80
C PHE A 453 4.86 15.18 -23.18
N ASN A 454 5.17 13.88 -23.26
CA ASN A 454 4.97 13.10 -24.49
C ASN A 454 3.75 12.18 -24.34
N VAL A 455 2.65 12.52 -25.01
CA VAL A 455 1.40 11.74 -24.94
C VAL A 455 1.58 10.30 -25.41
N PHE A 456 2.44 10.04 -26.40
CA PHE A 456 2.62 8.70 -26.95
C PHE A 456 3.43 7.80 -26.02
N GLU A 457 4.46 8.35 -25.37
CA GLU A 457 5.19 7.65 -24.31
C GLU A 457 4.28 7.39 -23.11
N LYS A 458 3.42 8.35 -22.74
CA LYS A 458 2.42 8.15 -21.67
C LYS A 458 1.40 7.08 -22.03
N ILE A 459 0.93 7.00 -23.27
CA ILE A 459 0.05 5.91 -23.73
C ILE A 459 0.74 4.55 -23.52
N GLU A 460 1.98 4.39 -23.95
CA GLU A 460 2.73 3.14 -23.80
C GLU A 460 2.97 2.78 -22.32
N HIS A 461 3.32 3.77 -21.50
CA HIS A 461 3.46 3.61 -20.05
C HIS A 461 2.15 3.16 -19.40
N TYR A 462 1.04 3.83 -19.70
CA TYR A 462 -0.28 3.52 -19.16
C TYR A 462 -0.77 2.13 -19.61
N GLU A 463 -0.49 1.71 -20.85
CA GLU A 463 -0.75 0.34 -21.28
C GLU A 463 0.07 -0.68 -20.48
N GLY A 464 1.32 -0.36 -20.15
CA GLY A 464 2.19 -1.16 -19.28
C GLY A 464 1.62 -1.30 -17.87
N LEU A 465 1.18 -0.19 -17.28
CA LEU A 465 0.51 -0.18 -15.97
C LEU A 465 -0.79 -0.99 -15.97
N LEU A 466 -1.63 -0.80 -16.99
CA LEU A 466 -2.89 -1.55 -17.14
C LEU A 466 -2.66 -3.06 -17.27
N SER A 467 -1.59 -3.45 -17.98
CA SER A 467 -1.20 -4.86 -18.11
C SER A 467 -0.74 -5.45 -16.76
N LYS A 468 0.07 -4.70 -15.99
CA LYS A 468 0.51 -5.10 -14.65
C LYS A 468 -0.66 -5.24 -13.67
N SER A 469 -1.69 -4.41 -13.82
CA SER A 469 -2.90 -4.49 -12.99
C SER A 469 -3.91 -5.54 -13.48
N ASN A 470 -3.58 -6.40 -14.46
CA ASN A 470 -4.52 -7.35 -15.08
C ASN A 470 -5.82 -6.69 -15.59
N GLY A 471 -5.78 -5.38 -15.89
CA GLY A 471 -6.90 -4.66 -16.47
C GLY A 471 -7.10 -5.03 -17.94
N SER A 472 -8.32 -4.84 -18.43
CA SER A 472 -8.64 -5.01 -19.85
C SER A 472 -9.06 -3.69 -20.47
N ASN A 473 -8.61 -3.45 -21.69
CA ASN A 473 -8.97 -2.24 -22.43
C ASN A 473 -10.30 -2.43 -23.20
N PHE A 474 -10.79 -1.39 -23.85
CA PHE A 474 -12.02 -1.43 -24.65
C PHE A 474 -11.95 -2.49 -25.76
N ALA A 475 -13.10 -3.06 -26.13
CA ALA A 475 -13.17 -4.21 -27.05
C ALA A 475 -12.51 -3.96 -28.42
N ASP A 476 -12.64 -2.74 -28.95
CA ASP A 476 -12.06 -2.31 -30.23
C ASP A 476 -10.76 -1.50 -30.07
N TYR A 477 -10.16 -1.46 -28.86
CA TYR A 477 -9.00 -0.63 -28.53
C TYR A 477 -7.84 -0.77 -29.53
N LYS A 478 -7.47 -2.00 -29.89
CA LYS A 478 -6.37 -2.26 -30.84
C LYS A 478 -6.62 -1.61 -32.21
N LYS A 479 -7.88 -1.55 -32.65
CA LYS A 479 -8.27 -0.92 -33.92
C LYS A 479 -8.13 0.60 -33.82
N VAL A 480 -8.65 1.20 -32.75
CA VAL A 480 -8.59 2.66 -32.53
C VAL A 480 -7.15 3.11 -32.32
N LYS A 481 -6.35 2.39 -31.51
CA LYS A 481 -4.92 2.65 -31.32
C LYS A 481 -4.17 2.71 -32.65
N LYS A 482 -4.45 1.78 -33.59
CA LYS A 482 -3.81 1.79 -34.91
C LYS A 482 -4.14 3.05 -35.71
N GLN A 483 -5.32 3.63 -35.54
CA GLN A 483 -5.70 4.88 -36.17
C GLN A 483 -5.04 6.08 -35.47
N VAL A 484 -5.06 6.13 -34.14
CA VAL A 484 -4.35 7.15 -33.34
C VAL A 484 -2.85 7.20 -33.67
N MET A 485 -2.20 6.04 -33.78
CA MET A 485 -0.77 5.96 -34.14
C MET A 485 -0.47 6.36 -35.60
N ARG A 486 -1.48 6.40 -36.49
CA ARG A 486 -1.29 7.01 -37.83
C ARG A 486 -1.28 8.52 -37.74
N LEU A 487 -2.13 9.10 -36.88
CA LEU A 487 -2.16 10.53 -36.63
C LEU A 487 -0.88 11.00 -35.93
N LYS A 488 -0.27 10.19 -35.06
CA LYS A 488 1.07 10.43 -34.49
C LYS A 488 2.10 10.81 -35.57
N ALA A 489 2.21 10.00 -36.62
CA ALA A 489 3.18 10.24 -37.69
C ALA A 489 2.90 11.50 -38.53
N MET A 490 1.65 11.99 -38.52
CA MET A 490 1.29 13.28 -39.11
C MET A 490 1.65 14.43 -38.17
N TYR A 491 1.32 14.28 -36.88
CA TYR A 491 1.58 15.25 -35.84
C TYR A 491 3.08 15.52 -35.65
N GLU A 492 3.92 14.48 -35.62
CA GLU A 492 5.39 14.61 -35.51
C GLU A 492 6.03 15.35 -36.70
N LYS A 493 5.35 15.45 -37.84
CA LYS A 493 5.85 16.20 -39.01
C LYS A 493 5.49 17.68 -38.99
N MET A 494 4.67 18.13 -38.04
CA MET A 494 4.22 19.52 -37.95
C MET A 494 5.28 20.45 -37.32
N ASP A 495 6.45 19.91 -36.94
CA ASP A 495 7.61 20.64 -36.36
C ASP A 495 7.19 21.63 -35.26
N VAL A 496 6.49 21.10 -34.26
CA VAL A 496 5.91 21.89 -33.17
C VAL A 496 7.01 22.38 -32.23
N GLN A 497 7.09 23.70 -32.05
CA GLN A 497 7.86 24.29 -30.97
C GLN A 497 7.17 23.99 -29.63
N LEU A 498 7.87 23.28 -28.75
CA LEU A 498 7.40 22.98 -27.40
C LEU A 498 7.56 24.19 -26.50
N THR A 499 6.54 24.47 -25.70
CA THR A 499 6.48 25.56 -24.72
C THR A 499 6.10 25.00 -23.35
N PRO A 500 6.31 25.77 -22.26
CA PRO A 500 5.76 25.41 -20.96
C PRO A 500 4.24 25.24 -21.07
N CYS A 501 3.71 24.10 -20.64
CA CYS A 501 2.28 23.80 -20.63
C CYS A 501 1.86 23.22 -19.28
N HIS A 502 0.62 23.45 -18.90
CA HIS A 502 0.02 22.88 -17.69
C HIS A 502 -0.34 21.40 -17.88
N ASN A 503 -0.79 21.05 -19.09
CA ASN A 503 -1.22 19.73 -19.53
C ASN A 503 -2.51 19.16 -18.91
N ASP A 504 -3.08 19.82 -17.90
CA ASP A 504 -4.35 19.45 -17.26
C ASP A 504 -5.26 20.65 -16.97
N THR A 505 -5.78 21.30 -18.01
CA THR A 505 -6.53 22.56 -17.89
C THR A 505 -8.04 22.36 -17.68
N VAL A 506 -8.42 21.48 -16.76
CA VAL A 506 -9.80 21.36 -16.27
C VAL A 506 -10.27 22.69 -15.66
N ALA A 507 -11.57 22.97 -15.67
CA ALA A 507 -12.10 24.25 -15.19
C ALA A 507 -11.73 24.52 -13.73
N GLU A 508 -11.70 23.47 -12.91
CA GLU A 508 -11.43 23.50 -11.48
C GLU A 508 -10.00 23.95 -11.13
N ASN A 509 -9.06 23.85 -12.07
CA ASN A 509 -7.69 24.32 -11.92
C ASN A 509 -7.54 25.82 -12.19
N PHE A 510 -8.59 26.49 -12.68
CA PHE A 510 -8.63 27.94 -12.84
C PHE A 510 -9.34 28.59 -11.65
N VAL A 511 -8.61 29.41 -10.91
CA VAL A 511 -9.10 30.08 -9.71
C VAL A 511 -8.98 31.58 -9.88
N LYS A 512 -10.10 32.28 -9.85
CA LYS A 512 -10.15 33.74 -9.99
C LYS A 512 -10.22 34.38 -8.61
N ASN A 513 -9.38 35.37 -8.30
CA ASN A 513 -9.48 36.10 -7.04
C ASN A 513 -10.55 37.21 -7.09
N GLY A 514 -10.77 37.89 -5.97
CA GLY A 514 -11.72 39.01 -5.87
C GLY A 514 -11.41 40.23 -6.75
N GLU A 515 -10.24 40.28 -7.39
CA GLU A 515 -9.79 41.37 -8.27
C GLU A 515 -9.77 40.96 -9.76
N ASN A 516 -10.38 39.82 -10.10
CA ASN A 516 -10.38 39.21 -11.44
C ASN A 516 -9.00 38.78 -11.96
N LYS A 517 -7.98 38.66 -11.10
CA LYS A 517 -6.76 37.94 -11.46
C LYS A 517 -7.05 36.44 -11.49
N MET A 518 -6.69 35.80 -12.60
CA MET A 518 -6.76 34.36 -12.74
C MET A 518 -5.47 33.72 -12.20
N TYR A 519 -5.62 32.56 -11.59
CA TYR A 519 -4.54 31.66 -11.19
C TYR A 519 -4.78 30.31 -11.83
N LEU A 520 -3.70 29.63 -12.19
CA LEU A 520 -3.70 28.27 -12.69
C LEU A 520 -2.92 27.39 -11.73
N ILE A 521 -3.65 26.49 -11.06
CA ILE A 521 -3.16 25.65 -9.96
C ILE A 521 -3.04 24.19 -10.42
N ASP A 522 -2.31 23.37 -9.63
CA ASP A 522 -2.19 21.91 -9.81
C ASP A 522 -1.28 21.42 -10.96
N TRP A 523 0.02 21.68 -10.80
CA TRP A 523 1.07 21.41 -11.81
C TRP A 523 1.60 19.97 -11.87
N GLU A 524 0.84 18.96 -11.43
CA GLU A 524 1.30 17.56 -11.38
C GLU A 524 1.58 16.95 -12.77
N TYR A 525 0.97 17.51 -13.81
CA TYR A 525 1.19 17.15 -15.22
C TYR A 525 1.99 18.18 -16.01
N GLY A 526 2.46 19.25 -15.37
CA GLY A 526 3.21 20.33 -16.02
C GLY A 526 4.44 19.81 -16.77
N GLY A 527 4.82 20.50 -17.85
CA GLY A 527 6.00 20.15 -18.64
C GLY A 527 5.96 20.77 -20.04
N LEU A 528 7.09 20.70 -20.76
CA LEU A 528 7.18 21.17 -22.13
C LEU A 528 6.27 20.34 -23.05
N ASN A 529 5.38 21.00 -23.80
CA ASN A 529 4.46 20.35 -24.73
C ASN A 529 4.05 21.30 -25.88
N ASP A 530 3.22 20.80 -26.80
CA ASP A 530 2.48 21.63 -27.73
C ASP A 530 1.49 22.53 -26.95
N PRO A 531 1.51 23.87 -27.10
CA PRO A 531 0.55 24.77 -26.43
C PRO A 531 -0.91 24.52 -26.82
N MET A 532 -1.17 23.92 -27.99
CA MET A 532 -2.50 23.51 -28.42
C MET A 532 -3.04 22.33 -27.61
N TRP A 533 -2.21 21.64 -26.84
CA TRP A 533 -2.65 20.64 -25.88
C TRP A 533 -3.53 21.29 -24.80
N ASP A 534 -3.08 22.35 -24.16
CA ASP A 534 -3.82 23.06 -23.11
C ASP A 534 -5.11 23.68 -23.65
N ILE A 535 -5.05 24.24 -24.86
CA ILE A 535 -6.25 24.78 -25.54
C ILE A 535 -7.27 23.68 -25.84
N ALA A 536 -6.81 22.53 -26.34
CA ALA A 536 -7.66 21.37 -26.60
C ALA A 536 -8.25 20.80 -25.30
N ALA A 537 -7.44 20.73 -24.24
CA ALA A 537 -7.84 20.24 -22.93
C ALA A 537 -8.93 21.13 -22.35
N HIS A 538 -8.70 22.43 -22.27
CA HIS A 538 -9.67 23.37 -21.72
C HIS A 538 -11.01 23.32 -22.46
N SER A 539 -10.95 23.27 -23.80
CA SER A 539 -12.14 23.14 -24.66
C SER A 539 -12.93 21.86 -24.38
N LEU A 540 -12.26 20.72 -24.22
CA LEU A 540 -12.90 19.43 -23.92
C LEU A 540 -13.51 19.38 -22.51
N GLU A 541 -12.75 19.80 -21.50
CA GLU A 541 -13.16 19.70 -20.10
C GLU A 541 -14.25 20.73 -19.75
N CYS A 542 -14.31 21.86 -20.46
CA CYS A 542 -15.36 22.86 -20.28
C CYS A 542 -16.56 22.68 -21.21
N GLU A 543 -16.59 21.61 -22.02
CA GLU A 543 -17.67 21.29 -22.96
C GLU A 543 -18.01 22.46 -23.92
N PHE A 544 -16.98 23.06 -24.52
CA PHE A 544 -17.18 24.18 -25.46
C PHE A 544 -17.99 23.74 -26.69
N SER A 545 -18.96 24.56 -27.09
CA SER A 545 -19.55 24.47 -28.44
C SER A 545 -18.55 24.94 -29.49
N ALA A 546 -18.92 24.80 -30.77
CA ALA A 546 -18.09 25.32 -31.87
C ALA A 546 -17.92 26.85 -31.77
N GLU A 547 -18.97 27.57 -31.38
CA GLU A 547 -18.96 29.02 -31.18
C GLU A 547 -18.14 29.42 -29.93
N ASP A 548 -18.21 28.64 -28.86
CA ASP A 548 -17.40 28.85 -27.65
C ASP A 548 -15.90 28.69 -27.96
N GLU A 549 -15.53 27.63 -28.70
CA GLU A 549 -14.15 27.41 -29.13
C GLU A 549 -13.68 28.51 -30.09
N GLU A 550 -14.52 28.93 -31.04
CA GLU A 550 -14.17 30.04 -31.93
C GLU A 550 -13.87 31.32 -31.15
N LEU A 551 -14.72 31.68 -30.18
CA LEU A 551 -14.52 32.86 -29.34
C LEU A 551 -13.27 32.74 -28.45
N PHE A 552 -13.03 31.57 -27.86
CA PHE A 552 -11.85 31.34 -27.02
C PHE A 552 -10.55 31.45 -27.83
N LEU A 553 -10.53 30.90 -29.05
CA LEU A 553 -9.38 31.01 -29.94
C LEU A 553 -9.16 32.43 -30.43
N ASP A 554 -10.23 33.22 -30.63
CA ASP A 554 -10.11 34.65 -30.93
C ASP A 554 -9.37 35.39 -29.81
N TYR A 555 -9.71 35.14 -28.54
CA TYR A 555 -8.99 35.72 -27.40
C TYR A 555 -7.53 35.26 -27.31
N TYR A 556 -7.25 33.97 -27.48
CA TYR A 556 -5.88 33.46 -27.35
C TYR A 556 -4.96 33.94 -28.48
N PHE A 557 -5.44 33.89 -29.74
CA PHE A 557 -4.67 34.26 -30.93
C PHE A 557 -4.82 35.73 -31.35
N ASN A 558 -5.57 36.54 -30.60
CA ASN A 558 -5.94 37.91 -30.98
C ASN A 558 -6.56 37.97 -32.40
N GLY A 559 -7.49 37.05 -32.69
CA GLY A 559 -8.23 36.94 -33.95
C GLY A 559 -7.45 36.40 -35.16
N LYS A 560 -6.22 35.92 -34.98
CA LYS A 560 -5.36 35.39 -36.06
C LYS A 560 -5.18 33.87 -35.97
N VAL A 561 -6.29 33.14 -35.95
CA VAL A 561 -6.26 31.67 -35.84
C VAL A 561 -5.90 31.05 -37.19
N GLU A 562 -4.71 30.47 -37.30
CA GLU A 562 -4.29 29.71 -38.48
C GLU A 562 -4.90 28.30 -38.51
N GLU A 563 -5.13 27.77 -39.72
CA GLU A 563 -5.73 26.44 -39.92
C GLU A 563 -4.87 25.32 -39.30
N MET A 564 -3.55 25.49 -39.29
CA MET A 564 -2.63 24.55 -38.65
C MET A 564 -2.87 24.44 -37.14
N HIS A 565 -3.27 25.52 -36.46
CA HIS A 565 -3.61 25.48 -35.03
C HIS A 565 -4.91 24.72 -34.79
N ARG A 566 -5.94 24.95 -35.63
CA ARG A 566 -7.20 24.19 -35.57
C ARG A 566 -6.96 22.69 -35.77
N GLN A 567 -6.11 22.36 -36.73
CA GLN A 567 -5.70 20.98 -36.99
C GLN A 567 -5.00 20.35 -35.77
N ARG A 568 -4.06 21.07 -35.14
CA ARG A 568 -3.35 20.61 -33.92
C ARG A 568 -4.27 20.48 -32.71
N ILE A 569 -5.21 21.41 -32.52
CA ILE A 569 -6.22 21.33 -31.45
C ILE A 569 -7.03 20.04 -31.62
N LEU A 570 -7.56 19.77 -32.82
CA LEU A 570 -8.36 18.56 -33.05
C LEU A 570 -7.54 17.27 -32.84
N LEU A 571 -6.27 17.25 -33.25
CA LEU A 571 -5.36 16.13 -32.96
C LEU A 571 -5.17 15.93 -31.46
N ASN A 572 -4.87 17.00 -30.73
CA ASN A 572 -4.67 16.94 -29.29
C ASN A 572 -5.94 16.53 -28.53
N LYS A 573 -7.13 16.94 -28.98
CA LYS A 573 -8.42 16.44 -28.44
C LYS A 573 -8.51 14.91 -28.54
N ILE A 574 -8.16 14.34 -29.70
CA ILE A 574 -8.17 12.88 -29.92
C ILE A 574 -7.16 12.20 -28.99
N PHE A 575 -5.94 12.72 -28.90
CA PHE A 575 -4.86 12.13 -28.10
C PHE A 575 -5.17 12.15 -26.61
N GLN A 576 -5.74 13.25 -26.11
CA GLN A 576 -6.16 13.40 -24.73
C GLN A 576 -7.27 12.43 -24.36
N ASP A 577 -8.39 12.45 -25.08
CA ASP A 577 -9.52 11.56 -24.79
C ASP A 577 -9.08 10.09 -24.86
N PHE A 578 -8.19 9.75 -25.80
CA PHE A 578 -7.61 8.40 -25.86
C PHE A 578 -6.72 8.08 -24.65
N LEU A 579 -5.78 8.96 -24.28
CA LEU A 579 -4.91 8.77 -23.11
C LEU A 579 -5.71 8.61 -21.82
N TRP A 580 -6.63 9.54 -21.56
CA TRP A 580 -7.41 9.58 -20.33
C TRP A 580 -8.41 8.43 -20.24
N SER A 581 -8.89 7.90 -21.38
CA SER A 581 -9.67 6.66 -21.36
C SER A 581 -8.87 5.45 -20.86
N ILE A 582 -7.56 5.38 -21.13
CA ILE A 582 -6.66 4.34 -20.61
C ILE A 582 -6.41 4.57 -19.12
N TRP A 583 -6.17 5.82 -18.71
CA TRP A 583 -6.03 6.19 -17.30
C TRP A 583 -7.25 5.74 -16.49
N THR A 584 -8.46 5.97 -16.99
CA THR A 584 -9.68 5.50 -16.33
C THR A 584 -9.68 3.99 -16.20
N LYS A 585 -9.24 3.25 -17.23
CA LYS A 585 -9.11 1.78 -17.15
C LYS A 585 -8.09 1.33 -16.11
N ILE A 586 -7.02 2.09 -15.87
CA ILE A 586 -6.05 1.79 -14.82
C ILE A 586 -6.67 2.00 -13.44
N LYS A 587 -7.41 3.10 -13.25
CA LYS A 587 -8.07 3.38 -11.96
C LYS A 587 -9.25 2.45 -11.68
N GLU A 588 -10.03 2.11 -12.71
CA GLU A 588 -11.10 1.10 -12.66
C GLU A 588 -10.53 -0.29 -12.44
N ALA A 589 -9.37 -0.58 -13.05
CA ALA A 589 -8.61 -1.75 -12.68
C ALA A 589 -8.36 -1.65 -11.18
N ALA A 590 -7.78 -0.58 -10.63
CA ALA A 590 -7.50 -0.41 -9.19
C ALA A 590 -8.72 -0.33 -8.23
N GLY A 591 -9.93 -0.65 -8.69
CA GLY A 591 -11.14 -0.73 -7.85
C GLY A 591 -11.93 0.57 -7.72
N SER A 592 -11.51 1.66 -8.38
CA SER A 592 -12.28 2.90 -8.42
C SER A 592 -13.44 2.82 -9.41
N ASP A 593 -14.57 3.46 -9.12
CA ASP A 593 -15.70 3.56 -10.05
C ASP A 593 -15.79 4.97 -10.63
N PHE A 594 -15.52 5.10 -11.94
CA PHE A 594 -15.62 6.35 -12.69
C PHE A 594 -16.87 6.39 -13.59
N GLY A 595 -17.81 5.45 -13.43
CA GLY A 595 -19.05 5.40 -14.18
C GLY A 595 -18.83 5.33 -15.69
N THR A 596 -19.39 6.28 -16.44
CA THR A 596 -19.25 6.34 -17.90
C THR A 596 -18.04 7.15 -18.38
N TYR A 597 -17.33 7.84 -17.49
CA TYR A 597 -16.28 8.81 -17.83
C TYR A 597 -15.26 8.27 -18.86
N GLY A 598 -14.68 7.10 -18.60
CA GLY A 598 -13.70 6.50 -19.51
C GLY A 598 -14.27 6.09 -20.86
N MET A 599 -15.52 5.62 -20.88
CA MET A 599 -16.22 5.23 -22.11
C MET A 599 -16.66 6.45 -22.93
N ASP A 600 -17.10 7.51 -22.29
CA ASP A 600 -17.50 8.77 -22.92
C ASP A 600 -16.30 9.42 -23.61
N ARG A 601 -15.15 9.51 -22.92
CA ARG A 601 -13.88 9.96 -23.52
C ARG A 601 -13.47 9.08 -24.69
N TYR A 602 -13.46 7.75 -24.52
CA TYR A 602 -13.10 6.84 -25.59
C TYR A 602 -14.02 6.94 -26.82
N THR A 603 -15.31 7.21 -26.60
CA THR A 603 -16.29 7.43 -27.67
C THR A 603 -16.02 8.74 -28.39
N ARG A 604 -15.81 9.82 -27.65
CA ARG A 604 -15.46 11.15 -28.19
C ARG A 604 -14.13 11.15 -28.96
N ALA A 605 -13.14 10.38 -28.51
CA ALA A 605 -11.89 10.17 -29.26
C ALA A 605 -12.15 9.58 -30.65
N LYS A 606 -13.07 8.61 -30.77
CA LYS A 606 -13.44 8.00 -32.07
C LYS A 606 -14.20 8.97 -32.97
N GLU A 607 -15.10 9.76 -32.39
CA GLU A 607 -15.87 10.77 -33.11
C GLU A 607 -14.94 11.86 -33.66
N ASN A 608 -14.06 12.41 -32.82
CA ASN A 608 -13.07 13.39 -33.25
C ASN A 608 -12.07 12.81 -34.26
N LEU A 609 -11.72 11.53 -34.13
CA LEU A 609 -10.87 10.83 -35.11
C LEU A 609 -11.56 10.72 -36.47
N GLN A 610 -12.85 10.41 -36.51
CA GLN A 610 -13.62 10.42 -37.75
C GLN A 610 -13.70 11.83 -38.34
N LEU A 611 -14.00 12.83 -37.51
CA LEU A 611 -14.07 14.24 -37.90
C LEU A 611 -12.75 14.71 -38.54
N PHE A 612 -11.61 14.37 -37.92
CA PHE A 612 -10.30 14.69 -38.45
C PHE A 612 -10.05 14.06 -39.82
N LEU A 613 -10.44 12.80 -40.01
CA LEU A 613 -10.29 12.12 -41.30
C LEU A 613 -11.21 12.71 -42.38
N GLU A 614 -12.39 13.20 -42.02
CA GLU A 614 -13.30 13.87 -42.95
C GLU A 614 -12.75 15.23 -43.42
N TYR A 615 -12.24 16.06 -42.51
CA TYR A 615 -11.69 17.37 -42.86
C TYR A 615 -10.29 17.31 -43.48
N TYR A 616 -9.42 16.45 -42.97
CA TYR A 616 -7.98 16.45 -43.30
C TYR A 616 -7.48 15.15 -43.95
N GLY A 617 -8.27 14.07 -43.93
CA GLY A 617 -7.88 12.78 -44.50
C GLY A 617 -7.87 12.73 -46.03
N GLY A 618 -8.57 13.65 -46.69
CA GLY A 618 -8.60 13.78 -48.16
C GLY A 618 -7.27 14.24 -48.79
N TYR A 619 -6.37 14.87 -48.01
CA TYR A 619 -5.13 15.44 -48.54
C TYR A 619 -3.99 14.43 -48.78
N GLN A 620 -4.16 13.14 -48.46
CA GLN A 620 -3.13 12.10 -48.65
C GLN A 620 -3.50 10.98 -49.64
N TYR A 621 -4.65 11.05 -50.34
CA TYR A 621 -5.03 10.02 -51.31
C TYR A 621 -4.83 10.39 -52.80
N GLU A 622 -4.47 11.64 -53.12
CA GLU A 622 -4.30 12.07 -54.53
C GLU A 622 -2.85 12.29 -55.02
N SER A 623 -1.82 12.13 -54.18
CA SER A 623 -0.42 12.28 -54.64
C SER A 623 0.31 10.97 -54.99
N LYS A 624 -0.40 9.85 -55.07
CA LYS A 624 0.13 8.56 -55.60
C LYS A 624 -0.77 7.93 -56.66
N ALA A 625 -1.27 8.75 -57.58
CA ALA A 625 -1.82 8.28 -58.84
C ALA A 625 -1.46 9.26 -59.96
N LYS A 626 -0.17 9.27 -60.34
CA LYS A 626 0.30 9.51 -61.71
C LYS A 626 1.73 9.03 -61.86
#